data_AF-A0A961L0X2-F1
#
_entry.id   AF-A0A961L0X2-F1
#
_cell.length_a   1.000
_cell.length_b   1.000
_cell.length_c   1.000
_cell.angle_alpha   90.00
_cell.angle_beta   90.00
_cell.angle_gamma   90.00
#
_symmetry.space_group_name_H-M   'P 1'
#
loop_
_entity.id
_entity.type
_entity.pdbx_description
1 polymer ?
#
loop_
_entity_poly.entity_id
_entity_poly.type
_entity_poly.pdbx_seq_one_letter_code
_entity_poly.pdbx_strand_id
1 'polypeptide(L)'
;MQTFPCRSDKAPLIKNCRQIATTDEATIRSWWDDLPEALVAIPAGAGAGRFAIDLDVKNVRHGMAIYRDLGAPKTELAVLTLSGGGHAYFR
;
A
#
# COMPACT_ATOMS: atom_id res chain seq x y z
N MET A 1 -8.52 2.39 6.14
CA MET A 1 -7.81 1.09 6.24
C MET A 1 -6.86 1.17 7.42
N GLN A 2 -6.54 0.05 8.08
CA GLN A 2 -5.48 0.05 9.09
C GLN A 2 -4.17 0.47 8.45
N THR A 3 -3.39 1.29 9.17
CA THR A 3 -2.13 1.86 8.67
C THR A 3 -1.04 1.82 9.73
N PHE A 4 0.21 1.91 9.28
CA PHE A 4 1.40 2.05 10.12
C PHE A 4 2.51 2.78 9.34
N PRO A 5 3.49 3.40 10.04
CA PRO A 5 4.58 4.13 9.39
C PRO A 5 5.67 3.19 8.84
N CYS A 6 6.20 3.53 7.67
CA CYS A 6 7.30 2.86 7.00
C CYS A 6 8.42 3.84 6.60
N ARG A 7 9.62 3.31 6.43
CA ARG A 7 10.77 4.01 5.85
C ARG A 7 10.59 4.20 4.35
N SER A 8 11.45 5.03 3.76
CA SER A 8 11.53 5.25 2.32
C SER A 8 11.86 3.97 1.52
N ASP A 9 12.53 2.99 2.13
CA ASP A 9 12.78 1.67 1.55
C ASP A 9 11.61 0.68 1.73
N LYS A 10 10.44 1.18 2.15
CA LYS A 10 9.21 0.43 2.43
C LYS A 10 9.31 -0.55 3.61
N ALA A 11 10.41 -0.56 4.37
CA ALA A 11 10.50 -1.36 5.59
C ALA A 11 9.71 -0.70 6.74
N PRO A 12 9.06 -1.48 7.62
CA PRO A 12 8.35 -0.94 8.78
C PRO A 12 9.27 -0.15 9.71
N LEU A 13 8.81 1.02 10.18
CA LEU A 13 9.53 1.81 11.19
C LEU A 13 9.35 1.24 12.60
N ILE A 14 8.23 0.53 12.84
CA ILE A 14 7.89 -0.03 14.14
C ILE A 14 7.83 -1.56 14.04
N LYS A 15 8.46 -2.25 14.99
CA LYS A 15 8.39 -3.72 15.12
C LYS A 15 6.95 -4.17 15.31
N ASN A 16 6.62 -5.37 14.85
CA ASN A 16 5.25 -5.91 14.94
C ASN A 16 4.20 -4.97 14.33
N CYS A 17 4.57 -4.28 13.24
CA CYS A 17 3.74 -3.29 12.54
C CYS A 17 2.34 -3.81 12.20
N ARG A 18 2.21 -5.09 11.85
CA ARG A 18 0.92 -5.72 11.52
C ARG A 18 -0.04 -5.72 12.71
N GLN A 19 0.47 -5.96 13.92
CA GLN A 19 -0.33 -6.03 15.14
C GLN A 19 -0.75 -4.65 15.64
N ILE A 20 0.07 -3.63 15.38
CA ILE A 20 -0.21 -2.26 15.81
C ILE A 20 -0.94 -1.44 14.74
N ALA A 21 -1.06 -1.94 13.52
CA ALA A 21 -1.70 -1.22 12.43
C ALA A 21 -3.13 -0.84 12.80
N THR A 22 -3.45 0.45 12.72
CA THR A 22 -4.66 1.00 13.33
C THR A 22 -5.42 1.91 12.39
N THR A 23 -6.70 2.15 12.71
CA THR A 23 -7.54 3.21 12.14
C THR A 23 -7.82 4.32 13.14
N ASP A 24 -7.28 4.22 14.36
CA ASP A 24 -7.42 5.23 15.39
C ASP A 24 -6.67 6.51 14.99
N GLU A 25 -7.43 7.59 14.83
CA GLU A 25 -6.89 8.86 14.31
C GLU A 25 -5.86 9.48 15.25
N ALA A 26 -6.09 9.40 16.56
CA ALA A 26 -5.17 9.96 17.55
C ALA A 26 -3.80 9.29 17.48
N THR A 27 -3.78 7.95 17.40
CA THR A 27 -2.55 7.17 17.23
C THR A 27 -1.84 7.50 15.91
N ILE A 28 -2.60 7.60 14.81
CA ILE A 28 -2.03 7.92 13.50
C ILE A 28 -1.40 9.32 13.51
N ARG A 29 -2.09 10.32 14.07
CA ARG A 29 -1.56 11.69 14.17
C ARG A 29 -0.29 11.72 15.00
N SER A 30 -0.29 11.10 16.17
CA SER A 30 0.90 11.02 17.03
C SER A 30 2.11 10.41 16.31
N TRP A 31 1.92 9.36 15.49
CA TRP A 31 3.04 8.79 14.73
C TRP A 31 3.62 9.75 13.70
N TRP A 32 2.79 10.54 13.01
CA TRP A 32 3.27 11.49 12.00
C TRP A 32 3.74 12.82 12.58
N ASP A 33 3.34 13.16 13.80
CA ASP A 33 3.96 14.24 14.57
C ASP A 33 5.41 13.88 14.92
N ASP A 34 5.68 12.63 15.30
CA ASP A 34 7.02 12.14 15.65
C ASP A 34 7.87 11.75 14.42
N LEU A 35 7.23 11.29 13.34
CA LEU A 35 7.88 10.75 12.14
C LEU A 35 7.32 11.41 10.86
N PRO A 36 7.54 12.72 10.65
CA PRO A 36 6.91 13.47 9.57
C PRO A 36 7.25 12.94 8.17
N GLU A 37 8.44 12.36 8.00
CA GLU A 37 8.93 11.80 6.73
C GLU A 37 8.54 10.33 6.51
N ALA A 38 7.77 9.72 7.42
CA ALA A 38 7.35 8.34 7.28
C ALA A 38 6.38 8.16 6.11
N LEU A 39 6.63 7.12 5.30
CA LEU A 39 5.67 6.65 4.32
C LEU A 39 4.51 5.94 5.00
N VAL A 40 3.32 6.05 4.42
CA VAL A 40 2.12 5.35 4.87
C VAL A 40 2.11 3.93 4.31
N ALA A 41 1.93 2.93 5.17
CA ALA A 41 1.77 1.54 4.75
C ALA A 41 0.49 0.91 5.31
N ILE A 42 -0.12 0.02 4.54
CA ILE A 42 -1.29 -0.76 4.95
C ILE A 42 -0.96 -2.25 5.06
N PRO A 43 -1.52 -2.99 6.03
CA PRO A 43 -1.34 -4.44 6.10
C PRO A 43 -2.00 -5.14 4.90
N ALA A 44 -1.29 -6.12 4.32
CA ALA A 44 -1.78 -6.96 3.23
C ALA A 44 -1.56 -8.46 3.52
N GLY A 45 -2.15 -9.31 2.67
CA GLY A 45 -2.14 -10.76 2.75
C GLY A 45 -3.33 -11.32 3.54
N ALA A 46 -3.46 -12.66 3.55
CA ALA A 46 -4.61 -13.38 4.08
C ALA A 46 -5.06 -12.91 5.47
N GLY A 47 -4.14 -12.77 6.44
CA GLY A 47 -4.50 -12.32 7.79
C GLY A 47 -4.93 -10.84 7.90
N ALA A 48 -5.02 -10.09 6.80
CA ALA A 48 -5.51 -8.72 6.75
C ALA A 48 -6.80 -8.62 5.91
N GLY A 49 -7.26 -9.74 5.32
CA GLY A 49 -8.44 -9.79 4.47
C GLY A 49 -8.35 -8.87 3.25
N ARG A 50 -7.13 -8.69 2.72
CA ARG A 50 -6.87 -7.86 1.54
C ARG A 50 -5.55 -8.20 0.88
N PHE A 51 -5.46 -7.98 -0.42
CA PHE A 51 -4.20 -8.02 -1.16
C PHE A 51 -4.15 -6.89 -2.18
N ALA A 52 -2.96 -6.61 -2.70
CA ALA A 52 -2.76 -5.64 -3.76
C ALA A 52 -2.10 -6.32 -4.94
N ILE A 53 -2.50 -5.93 -6.15
CA ILE A 53 -1.74 -6.21 -7.36
C ILE A 53 -0.92 -4.94 -7.66
N ASP A 54 0.40 -5.09 -7.63
CA ASP A 54 1.35 -4.02 -7.92
C ASP A 54 1.58 -3.95 -9.44
N LEU A 55 1.05 -2.90 -10.06
CA LEU A 55 1.06 -2.65 -11.50
C LEU A 55 2.23 -1.74 -11.85
N ASP A 56 3.43 -2.26 -11.64
CA ASP A 56 4.69 -1.60 -11.95
C ASP A 56 4.79 -1.23 -13.45
N VAL A 57 5.38 -0.06 -13.72
CA VAL A 57 5.85 0.32 -15.05
C VAL A 57 7.37 0.29 -15.04
N LYS A 58 7.98 -0.68 -15.74
CA LYS A 58 9.44 -0.87 -15.81
C LYS A 58 9.87 -1.14 -17.24
N ASN A 59 10.66 -0.24 -17.82
CA ASN A 59 11.15 -0.31 -19.19
C ASN A 59 9.99 -0.57 -20.19
N VAL A 60 10.04 -1.69 -20.90
CA VAL A 60 9.03 -2.12 -21.89
C VAL A 60 7.82 -2.85 -21.28
N ARG A 61 7.82 -3.11 -19.97
CA ARG A 61 6.71 -3.78 -19.28
C ARG A 61 5.80 -2.76 -18.63
N HIS A 62 4.58 -2.67 -19.16
CA HIS A 62 3.53 -1.79 -18.68
C HIS A 62 2.49 -2.59 -17.91
N GLY A 63 2.64 -2.68 -16.57
CA GLY A 63 1.76 -3.49 -15.71
C GLY A 63 0.28 -3.16 -15.91
N MET A 64 -0.07 -1.88 -16.02
CA MET A 64 -1.44 -1.42 -16.27
C MET A 64 -2.01 -1.92 -17.61
N ALA A 65 -1.21 -1.95 -18.67
CA ALA A 65 -1.65 -2.42 -19.98
C ALA A 65 -1.87 -3.94 -19.96
N ILE A 66 -0.90 -4.69 -19.42
CA ILE A 66 -0.99 -6.14 -19.25
C ILE A 66 -2.22 -6.52 -18.43
N TYR A 67 -2.47 -5.79 -17.33
CA TYR A 67 -3.62 -6.02 -16.46
C TYR A 67 -4.95 -5.90 -17.19
N ARG A 68 -5.09 -4.85 -18.02
CA ARG A 68 -6.27 -4.63 -18.86
C ARG A 68 -6.40 -5.73 -19.91
N ASP A 69 -5.33 -6.07 -20.60
CA ASP A 69 -5.35 -7.00 -21.72
C ASP A 69 -5.63 -8.44 -21.27
N LEU A 70 -5.26 -8.80 -20.04
CA LEU A 70 -5.62 -10.07 -19.39
C LEU A 70 -7.09 -10.14 -18.95
N GLY A 71 -7.85 -9.05 -19.04
CA GLY A 71 -9.23 -9.00 -18.51
C GLY A 71 -9.27 -9.21 -17.00
N ALA A 72 -8.24 -8.76 -16.27
CA ALA A 72 -8.11 -8.99 -14.84
C ALA A 72 -9.28 -8.34 -14.06
N PRO A 73 -9.61 -8.86 -12.86
CA PRO A 73 -10.73 -8.37 -12.05
C PRO A 73 -10.64 -6.85 -11.80
N LYS A 74 -11.74 -6.13 -11.94
CA LYS A 74 -11.77 -4.71 -11.57
C LYS A 74 -11.82 -4.56 -10.04
N THR A 75 -11.31 -3.43 -9.56
CA THR A 75 -11.45 -3.01 -8.17
C THR A 75 -12.00 -1.59 -8.09
N GLU A 76 -12.75 -1.33 -7.03
CA GLU A 76 -13.23 0.01 -6.65
C GLU A 76 -12.13 0.86 -5.99
N LEU A 77 -10.99 0.25 -5.61
CA LEU A 77 -9.89 0.95 -4.97
C LEU A 77 -8.58 0.71 -5.72
N ALA A 78 -8.16 1.72 -6.46
CA ALA A 78 -6.85 1.78 -7.10
C ALA A 78 -6.20 3.15 -6.89
N VAL A 79 -4.88 3.18 -6.81
CA VAL A 79 -4.08 4.42 -6.66
C VAL A 79 -2.93 4.42 -7.65
N LEU A 80 -2.53 5.61 -8.09
CA LEU A 80 -1.30 5.79 -8.86
C LEU A 80 -0.10 5.81 -7.92
N THR A 81 0.99 5.18 -8.34
CA THR A 81 2.26 5.22 -7.60
C THR A 81 3.14 6.36 -8.13
N LEU A 82 4.09 6.81 -7.31
CA LEU A 82 5.03 7.87 -7.69
C LEU A 82 5.89 7.50 -8.92
N SER A 83 6.09 6.21 -9.19
CA SER A 83 6.82 5.71 -10.35
C SER A 83 5.97 5.65 -11.63
N GLY A 84 4.71 6.12 -11.60
CA GLY A 84 3.79 6.09 -12.74
C GLY A 84 3.09 4.74 -12.97
N GLY A 85 3.24 3.79 -12.04
CA GLY A 85 2.45 2.56 -11.98
C GLY A 85 1.16 2.74 -11.20
N GLY A 86 0.58 1.63 -10.75
CA GLY A 86 -0.59 1.65 -9.88
C GLY A 86 -0.65 0.50 -8.88
N HIS A 87 -1.39 0.67 -7.80
CA HIS A 87 -1.80 -0.44 -6.95
C HIS A 87 -3.31 -0.64 -7.08
N ALA A 88 -3.74 -1.86 -7.38
CA ALA A 88 -5.14 -2.27 -7.37
C ALA A 88 -5.39 -3.13 -6.12
N TYR A 89 -6.31 -2.72 -5.24
CA TYR A 89 -6.55 -3.37 -3.95
C TYR A 89 -7.81 -4.23 -3.96
N PHE A 90 -7.75 -5.41 -3.35
CA PHE A 90 -8.84 -6.37 -3.30
C PHE A 90 -9.12 -6.81 -1.86
N ARG A 91 -10.32 -7.31 -1.61
CA ARG A 91 -10.71 -7.97 -0.35
C ARG A 91 -10.82 -9.47 -0.58
#